data_AF-A0A0F9R9K3-F1
#
_entry.id   AF-A0A0F9R9K3-F1
#
_cell.length_a   1.000
_cell.length_b   1.000
_cell.length_c   1.000
_cell.angle_alpha   90.00
_cell.angle_beta   90.00
_cell.angle_gamma   90.00
#
_symmetry.space_group_name_H-M   'P 1'
#
loop_
_entity.id
_entity.type
_entity.pdbx_description
1 polymer ?
#
loop_
_entity_poly.entity_id
_entity_poly.type
_entity_poly.pdbx_seq_one_letter_code
_entity_poly.pdbx_strand_id
1 'polypeptide(L)' 'MRTHGRICRVLVDEGTAQGQMMFWDDTLRRWVPTEVSELFWDDVEKRLGVNESNPTSKVDVGGTGTFTRILAGGVTE' A
#
# COMPACT_ATOMS: atom_id res chain seq x y z
N MET A 1 -40.57 11.05 -3.36
CA MET A 1 -39.21 11.39 -3.83
C MET A 1 -38.23 10.91 -2.76
N ARG A 2 -37.51 9.80 -3.00
CA ARG A 2 -36.47 9.33 -2.09
C ARG A 2 -35.14 9.87 -2.59
N THR A 3 -34.66 10.93 -1.95
CA THR A 3 -33.29 11.41 -2.12
C THR A 3 -32.36 10.33 -1.58
N HIS A 4 -31.66 9.65 -2.48
CA HIS A 4 -30.55 8.79 -2.07
C HIS A 4 -29.42 9.73 -1.67
N GLY A 5 -29.36 10.05 -0.38
CA GLY A 5 -28.18 10.68 0.22
C GLY A 5 -27.00 9.77 -0.09
N ARG A 6 -26.10 10.24 -0.95
CA ARG A 6 -24.86 9.51 -1.25
C ARG A 6 -24.12 9.36 0.07
N ILE A 7 -24.07 8.13 0.58
CA ILE A 7 -23.23 7.79 1.72
C ILE A 7 -21.80 7.93 1.19
N CYS A 8 -21.11 9.00 1.59
CA CYS A 8 -19.66 9.07 1.47
C CYS A 8 -19.13 7.97 2.39
N ARG A 9 -19.03 6.74 1.87
CA ARG A 9 -18.48 5.62 2.62
C ARG A 9 -16.97 5.79 2.59
N VAL A 10 -16.47 6.50 3.59
CA VAL A 10 -15.05 6.54 3.95
C VAL A 10 -14.61 5.08 4.14
N LEU A 11 -13.69 4.62 3.29
CA LEU A 11 -13.21 3.23 3.29
C LEU A 11 -12.01 3.03 4.23
N VAL A 12 -11.39 4.12 4.65
CA VAL A 12 -10.25 4.20 5.57
C VAL A 12 -10.56 5.35 6.52
N ASP A 13 -10.67 5.05 7.82
CA ASP A 13 -11.02 6.06 8.83
C ASP A 13 -9.99 7.20 8.86
N GLU A 14 -10.45 8.42 9.13
CA GLU A 14 -9.55 9.55 9.32
C GLU A 14 -8.65 9.33 10.54
N GLY A 15 -7.35 9.63 10.41
CA GLY A 15 -6.36 9.40 11.47
C GLY A 15 -5.77 7.99 11.51
N THR A 16 -6.06 7.11 10.55
CA THR A 16 -5.23 5.92 10.34
C THR A 16 -3.84 6.31 9.80
N ALA A 17 -2.90 5.35 9.84
CA ALA A 17 -1.56 5.58 9.33
C ALA A 17 -1.57 5.90 7.81
N GLN A 18 -0.67 6.77 7.37
CA GLN A 18 -0.57 7.17 5.96
C GLN A 18 -0.13 5.99 5.07
N GLY A 19 -0.34 6.10 3.76
CA GLY A 19 0.19 5.13 2.79
C GLY A 19 -0.47 3.74 2.79
N GLN A 20 -1.58 3.56 3.50
CA GLN A 20 -2.34 2.31 3.49
C GLN A 20 -3.00 2.08 2.12
N MET A 21 -2.96 0.83 1.66
CA MET A 21 -3.64 0.39 0.44
C MET A 21 -4.86 -0.45 0.80
N MET A 22 -5.87 -0.48 -0.06
CA MET A 22 -7.07 -1.31 0.15
C MET A 22 -6.97 -2.61 -0.65
N PHE A 23 -7.33 -3.71 -0.04
CA PHE A 23 -7.51 -4.99 -0.72
C PHE A 23 -8.88 -5.61 -0.41
N TRP A 24 -9.35 -6.47 -1.30
CA TRP A 24 -10.59 -7.21 -1.10
C TRP A 24 -10.32 -8.45 -0.24
N ASP A 25 -10.98 -8.53 0.91
CA ASP A 25 -11.00 -9.72 1.74
C ASP A 25 -12.26 -10.53 1.44
N ASP A 26 -12.09 -11.75 0.92
CA ASP A 26 -13.20 -12.65 0.56
C ASP A 26 -13.91 -13.24 1.79
N THR A 27 -13.17 -13.41 2.90
CA THR A 27 -13.71 -13.91 4.17
C THR A 27 -14.61 -12.86 4.81
N LEU A 28 -14.14 -11.61 4.86
CA LEU A 28 -14.88 -10.47 5.42
C LEU A 28 -15.86 -9.85 4.42
N ARG A 29 -15.82 -10.27 3.14
CA ARG A 29 -16.63 -9.76 2.02
C ARG A 29 -16.64 -8.24 1.92
N ARG A 30 -15.49 -7.62 2.16
CA ARG A 30 -15.34 -6.16 2.11
C ARG A 30 -13.91 -5.75 1.76
N TRP A 31 -13.78 -4.50 1.33
CA TRP A 31 -12.49 -3.84 1.23
C TRP A 31 -11.94 -3.57 2.64
N VAL A 32 -10.69 -3.94 2.87
CA VAL A 32 -9.95 -3.72 4.12
C VAL A 32 -8.61 -3.02 3.83
N PRO A 33 -8.13 -2.12 4.72
CA PRO A 33 -6.83 -1.49 4.58
C PRO A 33 -5.69 -2.45 4.97
N THR A 34 -4.51 -2.27 4.36
CA THR A 34 -3.27 -2.91 4.80
C THR A 34 -2.78 -2.29 6.11
N GLU A 35 -2.08 -3.07 6.93
CA GLU A 35 -1.23 -2.47 7.96
C GLU A 35 0.01 -1.83 7.30
N VAL A 36 0.52 -0.74 7.86
CA VAL A 36 1.73 -0.08 7.32
C VAL A 36 3.00 -0.93 7.42
N SER A 37 2.96 -1.97 8.25
CA SER A 37 3.96 -3.03 8.37
C SER A 37 3.76 -4.18 7.37
N GLU A 38 2.75 -4.15 6.51
CA GLU A 38 2.55 -5.17 5.47
C GLU A 38 2.91 -4.61 4.09
N LEU A 39 2.20 -3.56 3.68
CA LEU A 39 2.36 -2.90 2.39
C LEU A 39 2.09 -1.41 2.55
N PHE A 40 3.05 -0.60 2.11
CA PHE A 40 3.05 0.85 2.33
C PHE A 40 3.41 1.60 1.05
N TRP A 41 2.62 2.63 0.71
CA TRP A 41 2.92 3.57 -0.37
C TRP A 41 3.30 4.94 0.20
N ASP A 42 4.56 5.32 0.00
CA ASP A 42 5.08 6.67 0.30
C ASP A 42 4.61 7.61 -0.82
N ASP A 43 3.59 8.42 -0.55
CA ASP A 43 3.03 9.35 -1.53
C ASP A 43 3.82 10.65 -1.66
N VAL A 44 4.82 10.90 -0.81
CA VAL A 44 5.72 12.04 -0.91
C VAL A 44 6.86 11.69 -1.89
N GLU A 45 7.59 10.61 -1.61
CA GLU A 45 8.79 10.23 -2.37
C GLU A 45 8.49 9.22 -3.50
N LYS A 46 7.24 8.77 -3.60
CA LYS A 46 6.73 7.82 -4.62
C LYS A 46 7.50 6.49 -4.56
N ARG A 47 7.47 5.85 -3.39
CA ARG A 47 8.18 4.58 -3.10
C ARG A 47 7.22 3.53 -2.56
N LEU A 48 7.45 2.27 -2.93
CA LEU A 48 6.72 1.12 -2.43
C LEU A 48 7.53 0.40 -1.34
N GLY A 49 6.96 0.24 -0.16
CA GLY A 49 7.49 -0.57 0.92
C GLY A 49 6.72 -1.86 1.09
N VAL A 50 7.42 -2.99 1.23
CA VAL A 50 6.85 -4.30 1.59
C VAL A 50 7.47 -4.70 2.92
N ASN A 51 6.65 -4.81 3.97
CA ASN A 51 7.13 -4.91 5.35
C ASN A 51 8.14 -3.80 5.73
N GLU A 52 7.95 -2.62 5.15
CA GLU A 52 8.83 -1.46 5.31
C GLU A 52 7.97 -0.19 5.23
N SER A 53 7.87 0.55 6.34
CA SER A 53 7.05 1.77 6.42
C SER A 53 7.85 3.03 6.10
N ASN A 54 9.17 2.95 6.00
CA ASN A 54 10.05 4.05 5.60
C ASN A 54 10.97 3.60 4.45
N PRO A 55 10.40 3.27 3.27
CA PRO A 55 11.18 2.75 2.15
C PRO A 55 12.28 3.73 1.76
N THR A 56 13.51 3.27 1.55
CA THR A 56 14.65 4.11 1.14
C THR A 56 14.91 4.05 -0.37
N SER A 57 14.42 2.99 -1.02
CA SER A 57 14.52 2.73 -2.46
C SER A 57 13.16 2.78 -3.15
N LYS A 58 13.12 2.77 -4.49
CA LYS A 58 11.85 2.79 -5.25
C LYS A 58 10.92 1.62 -4.91
N VAL A 59 11.51 0.46 -4.68
CA VAL A 59 10.87 -0.68 -4.02
C VAL A 59 11.81 -1.09 -2.90
N ASP A 60 11.32 -1.10 -1.68
CA ASP A 60 12.08 -1.51 -0.49
C ASP A 60 11.35 -2.67 0.18
N VAL A 61 12.09 -3.73 0.51
CA VAL A 61 11.54 -4.94 1.12
C VAL A 61 12.24 -5.14 2.45
N GLY A 62 11.52 -4.92 3.54
CA GLY A 62 11.99 -5.21 4.89
C GLY A 62 12.10 -6.72 5.10
N GLY A 63 13.23 -7.30 4.72
CA GLY A 63 13.50 -8.73 4.83
C GLY A 63 13.97 -9.36 3.52
N THR A 64 13.55 -10.61 3.26
CA THR A 64 13.97 -11.36 2.08
C THR A 64 12.92 -11.28 0.98
N GLY A 65 13.30 -10.76 -0.20
CA GLY A 65 12.50 -10.83 -1.42
C GLY A 65 12.90 -12.03 -2.29
N THR A 66 11.91 -12.75 -2.83
CA THR A 66 12.13 -13.80 -3.84
C THR A 66 11.71 -13.29 -5.20
N PHE A 67 12.62 -13.31 -6.17
CA PHE A 67 12.38 -12.82 -7.52
C PHE A 67 12.72 -13.91 -8.54
N THR A 68 11.81 -14.20 -9.48
CA THR A 68 12.06 -15.18 -10.54
C THR A 68 13.21 -14.77 -11.45
N ARG A 69 13.39 -13.46 -11.67
CA ARG A 69 14.48 -12.89 -12.46
C ARG A 69 14.77 -11.46 -12.01
N ILE A 70 16.04 -11.12 -11.89
CA ILE A 70 16.51 -9.75 -11.69
C ILE A 70 17.14 -9.28 -13.01
N LEU A 71 16.69 -8.15 -13.52
CA LEU A 71 17.37 -7.44 -14.60
C LEU A 71 17.97 -6.17 -13.98
N ALA A 72 19.23 -6.24 -13.58
CA ALA A 72 19.94 -5.08 -13.08
C ALA A 72 20.50 -4.29 -14.26
N GLY A 73 19.83 -3.22 -14.65
CA GLY A 73 20.37 -2.24 -15.60
C GLY A 73 21.23 -1.23 -14.85
N GLY A 74 22.53 -1.48 -14.74
CA GLY A 74 23.46 -0.51 -14.19
C GLY A 74 23.83 0.54 -15.24
N VAL A 75 23.52 1.82 -14.98
CA VAL A 75 24.47 2.88 -15.33
C VAL A 75 25.32 3.09 -14.08
N THR A 76 26.54 2.55 -14.10
CA THR A 76 27.58 3.00 -13.17
C THR A 76 28.04 4.36 -13.70
N GLU A 77 27.78 5.44 -12.97
CA GLU A 77 28.63 6.63 -13.10
C GLU A 77 30.06 6.32 -12.64
#